data_AF-G8Y2M5-F1
#
_entry.id   AF-G8Y2M5-F1
#
_cell.length_a   1.000
_cell.length_b   1.000
_cell.length_c   1.000
_cell.angle_alpha   90.00
_cell.angle_beta   90.00
_cell.angle_gamma   90.00
#
_symmetry.space_group_name_H-M   'P 1'
#
loop_
_entity.id
_entity.type
_entity.pdbx_description
1 polymer ?
#
loop_
_entity_poly.entity_id
_entity_poly.type
_entity_poly.pdbx_seq_one_letter_code
_entity_poly.pdbx_strand_id
1 'polypeptide(L)'
;MCKQLFLLGTKLRFTFILCPSYWIRILDLGKKSAETYSTYYKRRMQLFKAYFSALLALSVTSARRAYQQEEVADYDNFDINSYDINLNEIIPMSSNSNSSSEENQKEDASPSKCSKDRYEIENLNDMNELHDCKVVKGDIVVLNYKEPILQFGQINRIEGNLEIYNAPNLVRIEAEEVRHVGKALILSELTSLSLISFPSLRFVKVLDWKVLPILNIVHFSNEIKDIESITVSDTSLIGFSGFMTSKLENLDINNNRFLETINCDVEQITGKLHIAANSKDVKVSLPKLEYAKNVSILDVLDINLEKLSEIESSLNVIENNFDTFKLPNLKSIGGTLSILQNDKLNSVKFPNLTEVGGGLMVVNNSNIDKVNFFSALNIIGGALEIVGNIKELSFEKLKLVKGSAKIKSSDADFSCAAWTKSDMSSVIRGGKIECTNANNERIVSNTPTENGKKVTTTEGGPVKMKVSSGGNKSSLNSIIYAFLAVIWSIVF
;
A
#
# COMPACT_ATOMS: atom_id res chain seq x y z
N MET A 1 -5.80 -26.43 14.61
CA MET A 1 -6.89 -25.76 15.37
C MET A 1 -6.28 -24.92 16.47
N CYS A 2 -6.52 -23.61 16.47
CA CYS A 2 -6.07 -22.70 17.53
C CYS A 2 -7.17 -22.59 18.61
N LYS A 3 -6.80 -22.50 19.89
CA LYS A 3 -7.77 -22.28 20.99
C LYS A 3 -7.68 -20.82 21.47
N GLN A 4 -8.79 -20.10 21.39
CA GLN A 4 -8.94 -18.83 22.11
C GLN A 4 -9.02 -19.09 23.62
N LEU A 5 -8.46 -18.17 24.41
CA LEU A 5 -8.59 -18.14 25.86
C LEU A 5 -9.03 -16.72 26.27
N PHE A 6 -10.16 -16.60 26.96
CA PHE A 6 -10.63 -15.32 27.49
C PHE A 6 -10.19 -15.13 28.93
N LEU A 7 -9.62 -13.97 29.24
CA LEU A 7 -9.38 -13.50 30.60
C LEU A 7 -10.33 -12.34 30.90
N LEU A 8 -11.14 -12.49 31.96
CA LEU A 8 -12.04 -11.45 32.46
C LEU A 8 -11.34 -10.67 33.57
N GLY A 9 -10.80 -9.50 33.20
CA GLY A 9 -10.35 -8.44 34.09
C GLY A 9 -11.02 -7.12 33.72
N THR A 10 -11.16 -6.20 34.67
CA THR A 10 -11.90 -4.95 34.46
C THR A 10 -11.10 -3.95 33.61
N LYS A 11 -11.78 -3.32 32.64
CA LYS A 11 -11.31 -2.21 31.80
C LYS A 11 -10.06 -2.44 30.93
N LEU A 12 -9.94 -3.59 30.25
CA LEU A 12 -9.44 -3.69 28.86
C LEU A 12 -9.64 -5.12 28.33
N ARG A 13 -9.97 -5.27 27.04
CA ARG A 13 -10.09 -6.58 26.38
C ARG A 13 -9.01 -6.73 25.31
N PHE A 14 -8.12 -7.70 25.50
CA PHE A 14 -7.16 -8.15 24.49
C PHE A 14 -7.54 -9.55 24.00
N THR A 15 -7.44 -9.79 22.70
CA THR A 15 -7.69 -11.08 22.07
C THR A 15 -6.40 -11.58 21.45
N PHE A 16 -5.90 -12.74 21.89
CA PHE A 16 -4.69 -13.35 21.32
C PHE A 16 -5.05 -14.56 20.45
N ILE A 17 -4.44 -14.64 19.27
CA ILE A 17 -4.47 -15.80 18.39
C ILE A 17 -3.07 -16.44 18.44
N LEU A 18 -2.99 -17.71 18.84
CA LEU A 18 -1.75 -18.49 18.82
C LEU A 18 -1.85 -19.59 17.78
N CYS A 19 -1.16 -19.39 16.66
CA CYS A 19 -0.99 -20.38 15.59
C CYS A 19 0.32 -21.17 15.80
N PRO A 20 0.28 -22.49 16.00
CA PRO A 20 1.48 -23.31 16.20
C PRO A 20 2.09 -23.72 14.85
N SER A 21 2.82 -22.80 14.21
CA SER A 21 3.47 -23.05 12.90
C SER A 21 4.83 -22.36 12.73
N TYR A 22 5.60 -22.26 13.82
CA TYR A 22 7.06 -22.07 13.80
C TYR A 22 7.68 -22.80 15.01
N TRP A 23 8.99 -23.07 14.93
CA TRP A 23 9.88 -23.72 15.91
C TRP A 23 9.99 -25.26 15.96
N ILE A 24 11.22 -25.68 15.64
CA ILE A 24 11.85 -27.02 15.63
C ILE A 24 13.28 -26.73 16.17
N ARG A 25 13.97 -27.51 17.03
CA ARG A 25 13.89 -28.92 17.47
C ARG A 25 14.53 -29.02 18.88
N ILE A 26 13.89 -29.59 19.92
CA ILE A 26 14.62 -30.05 21.15
C ILE A 26 14.07 -31.40 21.66
N LEU A 27 14.94 -32.40 21.52
CA LEU A 27 15.13 -33.67 22.26
C LEU A 27 13.95 -34.57 22.70
N ASP A 28 14.19 -35.86 22.47
CA ASP A 28 13.46 -37.02 22.98
C ASP A 28 13.85 -37.35 24.44
N LEU A 29 12.85 -37.54 25.32
CA LEU A 29 12.96 -38.26 26.59
C LEU A 29 11.60 -38.90 26.94
N GLY A 30 11.63 -40.18 27.33
CA GLY A 30 10.44 -41.02 27.44
C GLY A 30 9.56 -40.87 28.70
N LYS A 31 8.33 -41.37 28.58
CA LYS A 31 7.29 -41.66 29.60
C LYS A 31 7.58 -41.22 31.06
N LYS A 32 6.93 -40.14 31.51
CA LYS A 32 6.45 -39.96 32.91
C LYS A 32 5.28 -38.95 32.99
N SER A 33 4.68 -38.83 34.18
CA SER A 33 3.28 -38.39 34.38
C SER A 33 3.01 -36.88 34.22
N ALA A 34 1.73 -36.55 34.03
CA ALA A 34 1.27 -35.23 33.56
C ALA A 34 1.30 -34.07 34.59
N GLU A 35 1.50 -34.35 35.89
CA GLU A 35 1.34 -33.33 36.93
C GLU A 35 2.52 -32.34 37.03
N THR A 36 3.73 -32.76 36.66
CA THR A 36 4.95 -31.92 36.75
C THR A 36 4.93 -30.71 35.79
N TYR A 37 4.19 -30.81 34.69
CA TYR A 37 4.15 -29.78 33.63
C TYR A 37 3.47 -28.47 34.07
N SER A 38 2.49 -28.54 34.98
CA SER A 38 1.72 -27.38 35.46
C SER A 38 2.61 -26.33 36.15
N THR A 39 3.55 -26.78 36.98
CA THR A 39 4.41 -25.91 37.80
C THR A 39 5.52 -25.26 36.97
N TYR A 40 6.07 -25.98 35.99
CA TYR A 40 7.11 -25.47 35.09
C TYR A 40 6.58 -24.33 34.20
N TYR A 41 5.43 -24.53 33.56
CA TYR A 41 4.78 -23.50 32.74
C TYR A 41 4.38 -22.26 33.55
N LYS A 42 3.86 -22.42 34.77
CA LYS A 42 3.53 -21.28 35.65
C LYS A 42 4.76 -20.42 35.95
N ARG A 43 5.91 -21.03 36.30
CA ARG A 43 7.15 -20.29 36.56
C ARG A 43 7.69 -19.56 35.31
N ARG A 44 7.73 -20.23 34.15
CA ARG A 44 8.18 -19.57 32.90
C ARG A 44 7.24 -18.42 32.47
N MET A 45 5.94 -18.56 32.67
CA MET A 45 4.98 -17.50 32.32
C MET A 45 4.98 -16.33 33.33
N GLN A 46 5.41 -16.55 34.58
CA GLN A 46 5.73 -15.47 35.52
C GLN A 46 7.02 -14.73 35.12
N LEU A 47 8.08 -15.45 34.74
CA LEU A 47 9.32 -14.85 34.24
C LEU A 47 9.08 -14.01 32.97
N PHE A 48 8.28 -14.51 32.03
CA PHE A 48 7.92 -13.76 30.81
C PHE A 48 7.15 -12.48 31.14
N LYS A 49 6.21 -12.52 32.09
CA LYS A 49 5.52 -11.31 32.58
C LYS A 49 6.48 -10.31 33.22
N ALA A 50 7.40 -10.76 34.07
CA ALA A 50 8.40 -9.90 34.70
C ALA A 50 9.30 -9.20 33.66
N TYR A 51 9.80 -9.96 32.68
CA TYR A 51 10.63 -9.45 31.59
C TYR A 51 9.88 -8.42 30.73
N PHE A 52 8.61 -8.70 30.37
CA PHE A 52 7.79 -7.77 29.60
C PHE A 52 7.43 -6.49 30.38
N SER A 53 7.20 -6.58 31.70
CA SER A 53 7.02 -5.39 32.55
C SER A 53 8.30 -4.57 32.73
N ALA A 54 9.48 -5.20 32.73
CA ALA A 54 10.75 -4.50 32.74
C ALA A 54 11.00 -3.74 31.42
N LEU A 55 10.67 -4.34 30.28
CA LEU A 55 10.69 -3.68 28.97
C LEU A 55 9.77 -2.45 28.91
N LEU A 56 8.54 -2.54 29.44
CA LEU A 56 7.66 -1.36 29.55
C LEU A 56 8.22 -0.28 30.48
N ALA A 57 8.83 -0.66 31.61
CA ALA A 57 9.44 0.30 32.53
C ALA A 57 10.64 1.02 31.89
N LEU A 58 11.42 0.32 31.06
CA LEU A 58 12.52 0.90 30.29
C LEU A 58 12.02 1.87 29.21
N SER A 59 10.97 1.52 28.44
CA SER A 59 10.41 2.43 27.43
C SER A 59 9.77 3.69 28.03
N VAL A 60 9.19 3.58 29.23
CA VAL A 60 8.63 4.74 29.96
C VAL A 60 9.72 5.63 30.55
N THR A 61 10.87 5.06 30.96
CA THR A 61 11.99 5.85 31.49
C THR A 61 12.88 6.47 30.41
N SER A 62 12.99 5.88 29.21
CA SER A 62 13.59 6.56 28.06
C SER A 62 12.71 7.71 27.57
N ALA A 63 11.39 7.50 27.44
CA ALA A 63 10.44 8.57 27.08
C ALA A 63 10.47 9.73 28.08
N ARG A 64 10.58 9.46 29.39
CA ARG A 64 10.73 10.51 30.43
C ARG A 64 12.05 11.28 30.34
N ARG A 65 13.14 10.69 29.85
CA ARG A 65 14.40 11.44 29.63
C ARG A 65 14.32 12.35 28.41
N ALA A 66 13.75 11.87 27.31
CA ALA A 66 13.52 12.69 26.12
C ALA A 66 12.70 13.95 26.44
N TYR A 67 11.64 13.82 27.26
CA TYR A 67 10.78 14.92 27.69
C TYR A 67 11.37 15.82 28.81
N GLN A 68 12.68 15.71 29.13
CA GLN A 68 13.35 16.52 30.15
C GLN A 68 14.70 17.11 29.68
N GLN A 69 14.93 17.20 28.35
CA GLN A 69 16.18 17.73 27.79
C GLN A 69 16.01 18.87 26.77
N GLU A 70 14.80 19.40 26.59
CA GLU A 70 14.55 20.61 25.80
C GLU A 70 14.40 21.85 26.69
N GLU A 71 15.52 22.42 27.17
CA GLU A 71 15.60 23.85 27.48
C GLU A 71 17.05 24.40 27.54
N VAL A 72 17.22 25.62 27.03
CA VAL A 72 18.39 26.53 27.15
C VAL A 72 19.74 26.05 26.60
N ALA A 73 20.07 26.55 25.40
CA ALA A 73 21.42 27.03 25.06
C ALA A 73 21.31 28.17 24.03
N ASP A 74 21.47 29.40 24.49
CA ASP A 74 21.59 30.62 23.66
C ASP A 74 23.05 30.80 23.21
N TYR A 75 23.28 31.17 21.94
CA TYR A 75 24.51 31.81 21.48
C TYR A 75 24.29 32.49 20.11
N ASP A 76 24.00 33.77 20.15
CA ASP A 76 24.00 34.65 18.99
C ASP A 76 25.43 35.00 18.52
N ASN A 77 25.53 35.58 17.32
CA ASN A 77 26.69 36.33 16.77
C ASN A 77 27.99 35.57 16.37
N PHE A 78 28.19 35.36 15.06
CA PHE A 78 29.48 35.65 14.39
C PHE A 78 29.31 36.03 12.90
N ASP A 79 30.26 36.79 12.35
CA ASP A 79 30.15 37.51 11.08
C ASP A 79 30.09 36.65 9.80
N ILE A 80 29.36 37.17 8.79
CA ILE A 80 29.43 36.73 7.39
C ILE A 80 30.29 37.72 6.60
N ASN A 81 31.54 37.37 6.32
CA ASN A 81 32.33 37.99 5.26
C ASN A 81 33.53 37.13 4.85
N SER A 82 34.02 37.32 3.62
CA SER A 82 35.10 36.58 2.95
C SER A 82 34.90 35.07 2.77
N TYR A 83 34.52 34.67 1.56
CA TYR A 83 35.46 33.96 0.67
C TYR A 83 34.97 34.05 -0.78
N ASP A 84 35.73 34.75 -1.62
CA ASP A 84 35.47 34.78 -3.07
C ASP A 84 35.77 33.42 -3.70
N ILE A 85 34.83 32.90 -4.49
CA ILE A 85 35.09 31.82 -5.46
C ILE A 85 34.63 32.31 -6.84
N ASN A 86 35.54 32.25 -7.80
CA ASN A 86 35.49 33.04 -9.03
C ASN A 86 34.61 32.38 -10.12
N LEU A 87 33.43 32.94 -10.38
CA LEU A 87 32.57 32.60 -11.52
C LEU A 87 33.06 33.30 -12.80
N ASN A 88 34.11 32.78 -13.44
CA ASN A 88 34.47 33.12 -14.82
C ASN A 88 35.45 32.11 -15.45
N GLU A 89 34.92 31.09 -16.15
CA GLU A 89 35.65 30.46 -17.27
C GLU A 89 34.68 29.85 -18.29
N ILE A 90 34.08 30.71 -19.11
CA ILE A 90 33.28 30.31 -20.29
C ILE A 90 34.15 30.50 -21.53
N ILE A 91 34.64 29.40 -22.11
CA ILE A 91 35.35 29.40 -23.39
C ILE A 91 34.46 28.72 -24.44
N PRO A 92 34.04 29.43 -25.51
CA PRO A 92 33.20 28.84 -26.56
C PRO A 92 34.04 28.00 -27.51
N MET A 93 33.73 26.71 -27.64
CA MET A 93 34.27 25.89 -28.73
C MET A 93 33.53 26.21 -30.04
N SER A 94 34.29 26.64 -31.04
CA SER A 94 33.76 27.01 -32.36
C SER A 94 33.38 25.79 -33.19
N SER A 95 32.36 25.96 -34.05
CA SER A 95 32.01 24.98 -35.07
C SER A 95 33.15 24.80 -36.06
N ASN A 96 33.57 23.55 -36.29
CA ASN A 96 34.44 23.23 -37.42
C ASN A 96 33.98 21.92 -38.07
N SER A 97 33.43 22.03 -39.27
CA SER A 97 32.97 20.89 -40.07
C SER A 97 34.10 20.31 -40.91
N ASN A 98 34.40 19.02 -40.77
CA ASN A 98 35.01 18.25 -41.85
C ASN A 98 34.65 16.76 -41.75
N SER A 99 34.72 16.08 -42.89
CA SER A 99 34.16 14.74 -43.12
C SER A 99 35.19 13.62 -43.04
N SER A 100 34.68 12.38 -42.94
CA SER A 100 35.39 11.09 -42.94
C SER A 100 36.26 10.81 -41.70
N SER A 101 36.42 9.56 -41.25
CA SER A 101 36.05 8.27 -41.87
C SER A 101 35.32 7.31 -40.91
N GLU A 102 34.59 6.35 -41.46
CA GLU A 102 33.94 5.27 -40.70
C GLU A 102 34.96 4.26 -40.16
N GLU A 103 35.57 4.55 -39.01
CA GLU A 103 36.23 3.51 -38.23
C GLU A 103 35.16 2.57 -37.64
N ASN A 104 34.98 1.43 -38.31
CA ASN A 104 34.23 0.30 -37.77
C ASN A 104 34.95 -0.23 -36.53
N GLN A 105 34.62 0.33 -35.36
CA GLN A 105 34.96 -0.27 -34.09
C GLN A 105 34.30 -1.65 -34.06
N LYS A 106 35.12 -2.70 -34.20
CA LYS A 106 34.72 -4.03 -33.78
C LYS A 106 34.33 -3.94 -32.32
N GLU A 107 33.13 -4.40 -31.98
CA GLU A 107 32.88 -4.77 -30.59
C GLU A 107 33.97 -5.78 -30.20
N ASP A 108 34.75 -5.49 -29.15
CA ASP A 108 35.64 -6.48 -28.55
C ASP A 108 34.77 -7.68 -28.19
N ALA A 109 35.03 -8.82 -28.84
CA ALA A 109 34.20 -10.01 -28.71
C ALA A 109 34.22 -10.47 -27.24
N SER A 110 33.14 -10.16 -26.50
CA SER A 110 33.07 -10.37 -25.05
C SER A 110 33.52 -11.80 -24.73
N PRO A 111 34.48 -12.00 -23.81
CA PRO A 111 35.08 -13.30 -23.57
C PRO A 111 34.00 -14.38 -23.39
N SER A 112 34.19 -15.58 -23.92
CA SER A 112 33.13 -16.61 -23.90
C SER A 112 32.64 -16.97 -22.50
N LYS A 113 33.46 -16.78 -21.45
CA LYS A 113 33.04 -16.87 -20.04
C LYS A 113 31.91 -15.90 -19.66
N CYS A 114 31.80 -14.77 -20.34
CA CYS A 114 30.79 -13.71 -20.21
C CYS A 114 29.51 -13.98 -21.04
N SER A 115 29.34 -15.20 -21.58
CA SER A 115 28.09 -15.66 -22.18
C SER A 115 27.72 -17.07 -21.68
N LYS A 116 26.84 -17.13 -20.68
CA LYS A 116 26.21 -18.34 -20.11
C LYS A 116 24.74 -18.00 -19.84
N ASP A 117 23.82 -18.97 -19.80
CA ASP A 117 22.41 -18.63 -19.48
C ASP A 117 22.25 -18.02 -18.08
N ARG A 118 23.08 -18.47 -17.12
CA ARG A 118 23.03 -18.10 -15.70
C ARG A 118 24.42 -18.11 -15.07
N TYR A 119 24.62 -17.21 -14.11
CA TYR A 119 25.78 -17.13 -13.23
C TYR A 119 25.32 -17.25 -11.78
N GLU A 120 25.95 -18.11 -11.00
CA GLU A 120 25.63 -18.29 -9.58
C GLU A 120 26.82 -17.80 -8.75
N ILE A 121 26.54 -16.90 -7.80
CA ILE A 121 27.53 -16.14 -7.05
C ILE A 121 27.25 -16.31 -5.55
N GLU A 122 28.11 -17.05 -4.85
CA GLU A 122 28.07 -17.18 -3.38
C GLU A 122 29.21 -16.42 -2.68
N ASN A 123 30.26 -16.03 -3.39
CA ASN A 123 31.45 -15.39 -2.81
C ASN A 123 32.25 -14.53 -3.81
N LEU A 124 33.23 -13.80 -3.30
CA LEU A 124 34.07 -12.88 -4.07
C LEU A 124 34.86 -13.57 -5.20
N ASN A 125 35.24 -14.84 -5.07
CA ASN A 125 35.95 -15.54 -6.15
C ASN A 125 35.06 -15.76 -7.38
N ASP A 126 33.75 -15.96 -7.18
CA ASP A 126 32.80 -16.17 -8.26
C ASP A 126 32.58 -14.86 -9.03
N MET A 127 32.52 -13.73 -8.33
CA MET A 127 32.56 -12.39 -8.95
C MET A 127 33.88 -12.12 -9.67
N ASN A 128 35.01 -12.60 -9.13
CA ASN A 128 36.31 -12.48 -9.78
C ASN A 128 36.41 -13.30 -11.09
N GLU A 129 35.57 -14.32 -11.33
CA GLU A 129 35.49 -14.91 -12.68
C GLU A 129 35.03 -13.88 -13.73
N LEU A 130 34.20 -12.92 -13.33
CA LEU A 130 33.57 -11.92 -14.20
C LEU A 130 34.34 -10.60 -14.32
N HIS A 131 35.52 -10.44 -13.71
CA HIS A 131 36.20 -9.14 -13.64
C HIS A 131 36.52 -8.48 -15.01
N ASP A 132 36.77 -9.27 -16.05
CA ASP A 132 36.99 -8.80 -17.44
C ASP A 132 35.68 -8.53 -18.22
N CYS A 133 34.53 -8.94 -17.70
CA CYS A 133 33.26 -8.93 -18.43
C CYS A 133 32.63 -7.53 -18.38
N LYS A 134 32.82 -6.72 -19.43
CA LYS A 134 32.06 -5.46 -19.60
C LYS A 134 30.57 -5.71 -19.86
N VAL A 135 30.27 -6.73 -20.68
CA VAL A 135 28.90 -7.18 -20.99
C VAL A 135 28.75 -8.64 -20.59
N VAL A 136 27.82 -8.90 -19.67
CA VAL A 136 27.42 -10.24 -19.26
C VAL A 136 26.12 -10.62 -19.98
N LYS A 137 26.18 -11.65 -20.82
CA LYS A 137 25.01 -12.28 -21.42
C LYS A 137 24.59 -13.44 -20.52
N GLY A 138 23.36 -13.37 -19.98
CA GLY A 138 22.86 -14.28 -18.95
C GLY A 138 22.24 -13.56 -17.76
N ASP A 139 21.59 -14.32 -16.89
CA ASP A 139 21.08 -13.85 -15.59
C ASP A 139 22.18 -13.99 -14.52
N ILE A 140 22.46 -12.92 -13.75
CA ILE A 140 23.38 -12.99 -12.59
C ILE A 140 22.56 -13.21 -11.33
N VAL A 141 22.84 -14.30 -10.60
CA VAL A 141 22.12 -14.69 -9.39
C VAL A 141 23.06 -14.85 -8.21
N VAL A 142 22.95 -13.93 -7.27
CA VAL A 142 23.73 -13.87 -6.04
C VAL A 142 22.91 -14.51 -4.93
N LEU A 143 23.43 -15.56 -4.29
CA LEU A 143 22.70 -16.37 -3.31
C LEU A 143 23.61 -16.70 -2.11
N ASN A 144 23.10 -16.51 -0.89
CA ASN A 144 23.84 -16.80 0.35
C ASN A 144 25.20 -16.07 0.45
N TYR A 145 25.35 -14.92 -0.22
CA TYR A 145 26.63 -14.24 -0.41
C TYR A 145 27.30 -13.87 0.92
N LYS A 146 28.60 -14.19 1.02
CA LYS A 146 29.30 -14.35 2.31
C LYS A 146 29.95 -13.05 2.78
N GLU A 147 30.36 -12.19 1.86
CA GLU A 147 31.08 -10.94 2.09
C GLU A 147 30.13 -9.74 2.32
N PRO A 148 30.55 -8.72 3.09
CA PRO A 148 29.69 -7.58 3.43
C PRO A 148 29.48 -6.56 2.30
N ILE A 149 30.23 -6.68 1.19
CA ILE A 149 30.15 -5.78 0.04
C ILE A 149 30.14 -6.62 -1.25
N LEU A 150 29.21 -6.32 -2.14
CA LEU A 150 29.15 -6.85 -3.50
C LEU A 150 29.51 -5.75 -4.49
N GLN A 151 30.54 -5.98 -5.32
CA GLN A 151 31.03 -5.05 -6.34
C GLN A 151 30.99 -5.68 -7.72
N PHE A 152 30.51 -4.93 -8.72
CA PHE A 152 30.37 -5.39 -10.11
C PHE A 152 31.56 -5.07 -11.03
N GLY A 153 32.59 -4.40 -10.52
CA GLY A 153 33.81 -4.09 -11.29
C GLY A 153 33.53 -3.32 -12.59
N GLN A 154 33.97 -3.88 -13.72
CA GLN A 154 33.81 -3.25 -15.05
C GLN A 154 32.49 -3.64 -15.76
N ILE A 155 31.60 -4.43 -15.14
CA ILE A 155 30.32 -4.81 -15.76
C ILE A 155 29.49 -3.54 -15.96
N ASN A 156 29.24 -3.17 -17.22
CA ASN A 156 28.39 -2.03 -17.59
C ASN A 156 27.00 -2.47 -18.10
N ARG A 157 26.87 -3.74 -18.51
CA ARG A 157 25.62 -4.31 -19.02
C ARG A 157 25.42 -5.75 -18.59
N ILE A 158 24.24 -6.02 -18.06
CA ILE A 158 23.71 -7.36 -17.82
C ILE A 158 22.53 -7.53 -18.78
N GLU A 159 22.56 -8.50 -19.69
CA GLU A 159 21.46 -8.71 -20.66
C GLU A 159 20.25 -9.42 -20.01
N GLY A 160 20.47 -10.13 -18.91
CA GLY A 160 19.44 -10.81 -18.13
C GLY A 160 18.92 -10.05 -16.91
N ASN A 161 18.50 -10.82 -15.91
CA ASN A 161 18.21 -10.37 -14.55
C ASN A 161 19.52 -10.12 -13.78
N LEU A 162 19.44 -9.26 -12.77
CA LEU A 162 20.31 -9.28 -11.61
C LEU A 162 19.46 -9.62 -10.38
N GLU A 163 19.67 -10.80 -9.81
CA GLU A 163 18.90 -11.33 -8.69
C GLU A 163 19.81 -11.50 -7.47
N ILE A 164 19.40 -11.01 -6.30
CA ILE A 164 20.20 -11.08 -5.06
C ILE A 164 19.31 -11.56 -3.92
N TYR A 165 19.62 -12.74 -3.38
CA TYR A 165 18.78 -13.50 -2.45
C TYR A 165 19.51 -13.93 -1.17
N ASN A 166 18.83 -13.80 -0.03
CA ASN A 166 19.19 -14.42 1.25
C ASN A 166 20.69 -14.27 1.62
N ALA A 167 21.22 -13.06 1.49
CA ALA A 167 22.60 -12.72 1.86
C ALA A 167 22.60 -11.89 3.16
N PRO A 168 22.43 -12.51 4.36
CA PRO A 168 22.32 -11.79 5.62
C PRO A 168 23.63 -11.10 6.06
N ASN A 169 24.75 -11.40 5.41
CA ASN A 169 26.02 -10.71 5.64
C ASN A 169 26.17 -9.45 4.78
N LEU A 170 25.46 -9.35 3.65
CA LEU A 170 25.62 -8.29 2.65
C LEU A 170 25.08 -6.97 3.19
N VAL A 171 25.95 -5.97 3.32
CA VAL A 171 25.62 -4.64 3.86
C VAL A 171 25.49 -3.59 2.75
N ARG A 172 26.28 -3.73 1.68
CA ARG A 172 26.40 -2.71 0.62
C ARG A 172 26.49 -3.35 -0.77
N ILE A 173 25.74 -2.82 -1.74
CA ILE A 173 25.85 -3.19 -3.16
C ILE A 173 26.38 -1.99 -3.95
N GLU A 174 27.46 -2.19 -4.71
CA GLU A 174 28.17 -1.15 -5.47
C GLU A 174 28.34 -1.55 -6.94
N ALA A 175 27.66 -0.83 -7.81
CA ALA A 175 27.51 -1.13 -9.24
C ALA A 175 27.73 0.16 -10.06
N GLU A 176 28.91 0.77 -9.90
CA GLU A 176 29.20 2.12 -10.39
C GLU A 176 29.06 2.27 -11.91
N GLU A 177 29.47 1.25 -12.68
CA GLU A 177 29.40 1.25 -14.15
C GLU A 177 28.15 0.59 -14.74
N VAL A 178 27.31 -0.09 -13.94
CA VAL A 178 26.13 -0.82 -14.45
C VAL A 178 25.09 0.18 -14.98
N ARG A 179 24.99 0.29 -16.30
CA ARG A 179 24.08 1.21 -17.03
C ARG A 179 22.76 0.55 -17.41
N HIS A 180 22.76 -0.78 -17.59
CA HIS A 180 21.63 -1.52 -18.15
C HIS A 180 21.53 -2.92 -17.53
N VAL A 181 20.37 -3.22 -16.96
CA VAL A 181 19.92 -4.58 -16.60
C VAL A 181 18.74 -4.91 -17.53
N GLY A 182 18.92 -5.87 -18.44
CA GLY A 182 18.02 -6.09 -19.57
C GLY A 182 16.62 -6.61 -19.19
N LYS A 183 16.49 -7.17 -17.98
CA LYS A 183 15.23 -7.68 -17.41
C LYS A 183 14.95 -7.04 -16.04
N ALA A 184 15.06 -7.81 -14.95
CA ALA A 184 14.74 -7.39 -13.58
C ALA A 184 15.99 -7.14 -12.71
N LEU A 185 15.90 -6.19 -11.78
CA LEU A 185 16.77 -6.09 -10.60
C LEU A 185 15.94 -6.52 -9.37
N ILE A 186 16.23 -7.72 -8.86
CA ILE A 186 15.49 -8.35 -7.76
C ILE A 186 16.38 -8.39 -6.53
N LEU A 187 15.90 -7.82 -5.42
CA LEU A 187 16.59 -7.80 -4.12
C LEU A 187 15.65 -8.39 -3.06
N SER A 188 15.98 -9.55 -2.48
CA SER A 188 15.09 -10.20 -1.52
C SER A 188 15.81 -10.87 -0.34
N GLU A 189 15.25 -10.69 0.86
CA GLU A 189 15.74 -11.29 2.13
C GLU A 189 17.17 -10.83 2.51
N LEU A 190 17.50 -9.56 2.24
CA LEU A 190 18.83 -8.99 2.48
C LEU A 190 18.84 -8.20 3.80
N THR A 191 18.77 -8.94 4.91
CA THR A 191 18.46 -8.38 6.25
C THR A 191 19.43 -7.33 6.79
N SER A 192 20.65 -7.28 6.26
CA SER A 192 21.70 -6.35 6.68
C SER A 192 22.03 -5.28 5.63
N LEU A 193 21.35 -5.29 4.49
CA LEU A 193 21.60 -4.35 3.40
C LEU A 193 21.10 -2.96 3.80
N SER A 194 22.01 -2.00 3.93
CA SER A 194 21.68 -0.60 4.28
C SER A 194 21.82 0.36 3.11
N LEU A 195 22.66 0.03 2.12
CA LEU A 195 22.99 0.90 0.98
C LEU A 195 23.05 0.12 -0.33
N ILE A 196 22.42 0.66 -1.37
CA ILE A 196 22.69 0.28 -2.77
C ILE A 196 23.15 1.49 -3.59
N SER A 197 24.08 1.27 -4.52
CA SER A 197 24.65 2.31 -5.38
C SER A 197 24.76 1.83 -6.81
N PHE A 198 23.89 2.35 -7.68
CA PHE A 198 23.89 2.15 -9.13
C PHE A 198 23.78 3.52 -9.85
N PRO A 199 24.75 4.45 -9.68
CA PRO A 199 24.68 5.82 -10.21
C PRO A 199 24.63 5.88 -11.75
N SER A 200 25.16 4.85 -12.42
CA SER A 200 25.11 4.75 -13.88
C SER A 200 23.82 4.12 -14.43
N LEU A 201 22.96 3.50 -13.62
CA LEU A 201 21.80 2.75 -14.12
C LEU A 201 20.80 3.68 -14.82
N ARG A 202 20.49 3.37 -16.09
CA ARG A 202 19.53 4.06 -16.95
C ARG A 202 18.37 3.17 -17.41
N PHE A 203 18.56 1.85 -17.41
CA PHE A 203 17.59 0.90 -17.95
C PHE A 203 17.44 -0.31 -17.04
N VAL A 204 16.21 -0.56 -16.57
CA VAL A 204 15.78 -1.80 -15.93
C VAL A 204 14.26 -1.91 -16.09
N LYS A 205 13.74 -3.06 -16.51
CA LYS A 205 12.30 -3.25 -16.73
C LYS A 205 11.53 -3.47 -15.44
N VAL A 206 12.11 -4.21 -14.49
CA VAL A 206 11.44 -4.56 -13.23
C VAL A 206 12.35 -4.26 -12.05
N LEU A 207 11.85 -3.48 -11.09
CA LEU A 207 12.39 -3.43 -9.73
C LEU A 207 11.50 -4.29 -8.83
N ASP A 208 12.08 -5.30 -8.20
CA ASP A 208 11.37 -6.12 -7.22
C ASP A 208 12.17 -6.26 -5.91
N TRP A 209 11.82 -5.45 -4.93
CA TRP A 209 12.53 -5.30 -3.66
C TRP A 209 11.64 -5.76 -2.50
N LYS A 210 12.08 -6.77 -1.75
CA LYS A 210 11.29 -7.38 -0.65
C LYS A 210 12.19 -7.70 0.55
N VAL A 211 11.71 -7.44 1.77
CA VAL A 211 12.41 -7.82 3.02
C VAL A 211 13.84 -7.25 3.06
N LEU A 212 13.94 -5.92 2.98
CA LEU A 212 15.19 -5.15 3.05
C LEU A 212 15.17 -4.22 4.27
N PRO A 213 15.00 -4.76 5.49
CA PRO A 213 14.46 -4.04 6.65
C PRO A 213 15.30 -2.86 7.14
N ILE A 214 16.57 -2.75 6.76
CA ILE A 214 17.44 -1.61 7.11
C ILE A 214 17.94 -0.82 5.89
N LEU A 215 17.47 -1.13 4.68
CA LEU A 215 17.81 -0.38 3.48
C LEU A 215 17.16 1.01 3.57
N ASN A 216 18.00 2.03 3.74
CA ASN A 216 17.58 3.43 3.83
C ASN A 216 18.31 4.35 2.82
N ILE A 217 19.39 3.88 2.18
CA ILE A 217 20.16 4.64 1.19
C ILE A 217 20.10 3.95 -0.18
N VAL A 218 19.61 4.69 -1.18
CA VAL A 218 19.60 4.29 -2.60
C VAL A 218 20.25 5.41 -3.40
N HIS A 219 21.37 5.11 -4.08
CA HIS A 219 21.94 6.01 -5.07
C HIS A 219 21.63 5.48 -6.47
N PHE A 220 20.68 6.13 -7.13
CA PHE A 220 20.29 5.88 -8.52
C PHE A 220 20.50 7.14 -9.37
N SER A 221 20.45 6.99 -10.70
CA SER A 221 20.25 8.14 -11.56
C SER A 221 18.79 8.59 -11.55
N ASN A 222 18.55 9.89 -11.74
CA ASN A 222 17.21 10.44 -11.95
C ASN A 222 16.71 10.25 -13.40
N GLU A 223 17.30 9.29 -14.13
CA GLU A 223 17.15 9.12 -15.59
C GLU A 223 16.82 7.66 -15.95
N ILE A 224 16.27 6.88 -15.01
CA ILE A 224 15.83 5.50 -15.27
C ILE A 224 14.58 5.53 -16.17
N LYS A 225 14.69 4.90 -17.33
CA LYS A 225 13.68 4.85 -18.40
C LYS A 225 13.23 3.42 -18.66
N ASP A 226 12.10 3.31 -19.35
CA ASP A 226 11.52 2.05 -19.85
C ASP A 226 11.29 1.00 -18.75
N ILE A 227 11.05 1.48 -17.53
CA ILE A 227 10.62 0.65 -16.40
C ILE A 227 9.14 0.29 -16.53
N GLU A 228 8.86 -0.99 -16.37
CA GLU A 228 7.57 -1.64 -16.63
C GLU A 228 6.88 -2.08 -15.32
N SER A 229 7.62 -2.38 -14.25
CA SER A 229 7.04 -2.77 -12.96
C SER A 229 7.92 -2.39 -11.78
N ILE A 230 7.29 -1.91 -10.70
CA ILE A 230 7.93 -1.52 -9.44
C ILE A 230 7.21 -2.24 -8.29
N THR A 231 7.98 -2.96 -7.47
CA THR A 231 7.56 -3.48 -6.16
C THR A 231 8.61 -3.13 -5.11
N VAL A 232 8.19 -2.46 -4.02
CA VAL A 232 9.05 -2.08 -2.90
C VAL A 232 8.33 -2.41 -1.58
N SER A 233 8.80 -3.47 -0.93
CA SER A 233 8.20 -4.05 0.28
C SER A 233 9.20 -4.22 1.42
N ASP A 234 8.74 -3.91 2.64
CA ASP A 234 9.46 -4.15 3.90
C ASP A 234 10.86 -3.50 3.94
N THR A 235 10.96 -2.23 3.53
CA THR A 235 12.20 -1.44 3.55
C THR A 235 12.19 -0.34 4.61
N SER A 236 13.37 0.27 4.86
CA SER A 236 13.52 1.48 5.70
C SER A 236 13.79 2.76 4.86
N LEU A 237 13.32 2.78 3.60
CA LEU A 237 13.42 3.96 2.73
C LEU A 237 12.54 5.11 3.27
N ILE A 238 13.01 6.35 3.12
CA ILE A 238 12.32 7.56 3.57
C ILE A 238 11.56 8.25 2.41
N GLY A 239 12.08 8.11 1.18
CA GLY A 239 11.41 8.58 -0.04
C GLY A 239 11.65 7.63 -1.22
N PHE A 240 10.71 7.64 -2.17
CA PHE A 240 10.81 6.91 -3.43
C PHE A 240 10.48 7.84 -4.60
N SER A 241 11.45 8.04 -5.50
CA SER A 241 11.37 8.96 -6.63
C SER A 241 12.41 8.63 -7.71
N GLY A 242 12.46 9.41 -8.80
CA GLY A 242 13.46 9.28 -9.87
C GLY A 242 13.01 8.51 -11.12
N PHE A 243 11.76 8.03 -11.14
CA PHE A 243 11.21 7.23 -12.24
C PHE A 243 10.27 8.04 -13.13
N MET A 244 10.55 8.02 -14.44
CA MET A 244 9.71 8.60 -15.49
C MET A 244 9.41 7.54 -16.55
N THR A 245 8.14 7.23 -16.76
CA THR A 245 7.69 6.26 -17.78
C THR A 245 6.27 6.60 -18.23
N SER A 246 5.92 6.41 -19.50
CA SER A 246 4.51 6.56 -19.92
C SER A 246 3.62 5.47 -19.34
N LYS A 247 4.19 4.30 -19.01
CA LYS A 247 3.41 3.14 -18.59
C LYS A 247 4.16 2.26 -17.58
N LEU A 248 3.47 1.93 -16.49
CA LEU A 248 3.75 0.77 -15.65
C LEU A 248 2.66 -0.29 -15.84
N GLU A 249 3.01 -1.55 -15.65
CA GLU A 249 2.06 -2.57 -15.25
C GLU A 249 1.72 -2.38 -13.77
N ASN A 250 2.72 -2.47 -12.88
CA ASN A 250 2.49 -2.41 -11.44
C ASN A 250 3.33 -1.33 -10.76
N LEU A 251 2.69 -0.62 -9.82
CA LEU A 251 3.32 0.24 -8.83
C LEU A 251 2.81 -0.23 -7.45
N ASP A 252 3.59 -1.06 -6.78
CA ASP A 252 3.26 -1.62 -5.48
C ASP A 252 4.30 -1.21 -4.43
N ILE A 253 3.91 -0.36 -3.49
CA ILE A 253 4.80 0.18 -2.47
C ILE A 253 4.12 0.00 -1.12
N ASN A 254 4.58 -0.98 -0.33
CA ASN A 254 3.91 -1.42 0.88
C ASN A 254 4.85 -1.76 2.05
N ASN A 255 4.33 -1.71 3.28
CA ASN A 255 5.07 -2.08 4.51
C ASN A 255 6.35 -1.26 4.79
N ASN A 256 6.59 -0.15 4.08
CA ASN A 256 7.79 0.68 4.24
C ASN A 256 7.57 1.71 5.36
N ARG A 257 7.77 1.28 6.61
CA ARG A 257 7.40 2.02 7.83
C ARG A 257 7.88 3.49 7.90
N PHE A 258 9.00 3.82 7.28
CA PHE A 258 9.60 5.15 7.32
C PHE A 258 9.39 5.97 6.03
N LEU A 259 8.67 5.42 5.04
CA LEU A 259 8.52 6.02 3.72
C LEU A 259 7.47 7.13 3.74
N GLU A 260 7.92 8.38 3.74
CA GLU A 260 7.08 9.58 3.84
C GLU A 260 6.75 10.21 2.47
N THR A 261 7.47 9.86 1.40
CA THR A 261 7.23 10.43 0.06
C THR A 261 7.29 9.38 -1.04
N ILE A 262 6.31 9.42 -1.95
CA ILE A 262 6.23 8.59 -3.15
C ILE A 262 5.89 9.52 -4.32
N ASN A 263 6.86 9.76 -5.21
CA ASN A 263 6.70 10.64 -6.37
C ASN A 263 7.08 9.88 -7.65
N CYS A 264 6.13 9.68 -8.57
CA CYS A 264 6.43 9.02 -9.85
C CYS A 264 5.68 9.69 -11.01
N ASP A 265 6.44 10.02 -12.06
CA ASP A 265 5.94 10.59 -13.30
C ASP A 265 5.51 9.46 -14.25
N VAL A 266 4.34 8.89 -13.96
CA VAL A 266 3.69 7.83 -14.75
C VAL A 266 2.35 8.28 -15.31
N GLU A 267 2.08 7.98 -16.58
CA GLU A 267 0.83 8.36 -17.27
C GLU A 267 -0.25 7.27 -17.19
N GLN A 268 0.15 5.99 -17.22
CA GLN A 268 -0.75 4.83 -17.16
C GLN A 268 -0.24 3.72 -16.22
N ILE A 269 -1.12 3.14 -15.41
CA ILE A 269 -0.83 1.91 -14.63
C ILE A 269 -1.80 0.80 -15.07
N THR A 270 -1.32 -0.22 -15.79
CA THR A 270 -2.19 -1.24 -16.44
C THR A 270 -2.37 -2.54 -15.65
N GLY A 271 -1.90 -2.60 -14.42
CA GLY A 271 -2.05 -3.69 -13.45
C GLY A 271 -2.57 -3.15 -12.11
N LYS A 272 -1.75 -3.17 -11.05
CA LYS A 272 -2.08 -2.57 -9.75
C LYS A 272 -1.34 -1.27 -9.47
N LEU A 273 -2.07 -0.26 -9.01
CA LEU A 273 -1.56 0.81 -8.14
C LEU A 273 -1.92 0.44 -6.70
N HIS A 274 -0.93 0.03 -5.90
CA HIS A 274 -1.13 -0.33 -4.51
C HIS A 274 -0.16 0.42 -3.59
N ILE A 275 -0.73 1.16 -2.63
CA ILE A 275 0.00 1.87 -1.57
C ILE A 275 -0.66 1.50 -0.24
N ALA A 276 0.09 0.92 0.70
CA ALA A 276 -0.45 0.49 2.01
C ALA A 276 0.63 0.33 3.09
N ALA A 277 0.30 0.54 4.37
CA ALA A 277 1.20 0.25 5.51
C ALA A 277 2.61 0.89 5.43
N ASN A 278 2.75 2.05 4.77
CA ASN A 278 4.00 2.81 4.73
C ASN A 278 4.13 3.73 5.97
N SER A 279 4.83 4.86 5.90
CA SER A 279 4.74 5.86 6.99
C SER A 279 3.31 6.38 7.09
N LYS A 280 2.86 6.71 8.31
CA LYS A 280 1.54 7.33 8.55
C LYS A 280 1.41 8.72 7.95
N ASP A 281 2.55 9.32 7.63
CA ASP A 281 2.68 10.64 7.06
C ASP A 281 3.01 10.59 5.56
N VAL A 282 2.87 9.41 4.92
CA VAL A 282 3.19 9.21 3.50
C VAL A 282 2.35 10.08 2.57
N LYS A 283 3.03 10.77 1.67
CA LYS A 283 2.43 11.60 0.62
C LYS A 283 2.71 11.01 -0.75
N VAL A 284 1.66 10.83 -1.55
CA VAL A 284 1.71 10.17 -2.86
C VAL A 284 1.42 11.18 -3.96
N SER A 285 2.32 11.36 -4.91
CA SER A 285 2.15 12.26 -6.04
C SER A 285 2.38 11.52 -7.36
N LEU A 286 1.30 11.30 -8.11
CA LEU A 286 1.34 10.78 -9.48
C LEU A 286 0.66 11.80 -10.41
N PRO A 287 1.22 13.02 -10.56
CA PRO A 287 0.54 14.17 -11.19
C PRO A 287 0.29 14.00 -12.69
N LYS A 288 0.92 13.00 -13.31
CA LYS A 288 0.75 12.64 -14.73
C LYS A 288 -0.25 11.51 -14.98
N LEU A 289 -0.72 10.81 -13.94
CA LEU A 289 -1.53 9.60 -14.10
C LEU A 289 -2.92 9.93 -14.66
N GLU A 290 -3.20 9.47 -15.87
CA GLU A 290 -4.46 9.71 -16.60
C GLU A 290 -5.38 8.47 -16.63
N TYR A 291 -4.82 7.26 -16.50
CA TYR A 291 -5.53 5.98 -16.42
C TYR A 291 -4.88 5.04 -15.38
N ALA A 292 -5.69 4.28 -14.64
CA ALA A 292 -5.21 3.19 -13.80
C ALA A 292 -6.16 1.98 -13.83
N LYS A 293 -5.65 0.75 -13.95
CA LYS A 293 -6.52 -0.45 -14.02
C LYS A 293 -7.16 -0.77 -12.68
N ASN A 294 -6.38 -0.97 -11.62
CA ASN A 294 -6.89 -1.26 -10.28
C ASN A 294 -6.15 -0.41 -9.24
N VAL A 295 -6.88 0.26 -8.34
CA VAL A 295 -6.32 1.24 -7.40
C VAL A 295 -6.68 0.86 -5.96
N SER A 296 -5.68 0.76 -5.09
CA SER A 296 -5.82 0.37 -3.69
C SER A 296 -4.91 1.21 -2.78
N ILE A 297 -5.51 2.21 -2.11
CA ILE A 297 -4.82 3.24 -1.33
C ILE A 297 -5.21 3.13 0.15
N LEU A 298 -4.23 2.86 1.01
CA LEU A 298 -4.36 2.68 2.46
C LEU A 298 -3.26 3.41 3.25
N ASP A 299 -3.60 3.84 4.47
CA ASP A 299 -2.75 4.60 5.42
C ASP A 299 -2.22 5.97 4.95
N VAL A 300 -2.56 6.45 3.75
CA VAL A 300 -1.95 7.63 3.11
C VAL A 300 -2.39 8.96 3.75
N LEU A 301 -1.44 9.88 3.97
CA LEU A 301 -1.68 11.22 4.55
C LEU A 301 -2.13 12.26 3.52
N ASP A 302 -1.61 12.20 2.29
CA ASP A 302 -1.94 13.12 1.19
C ASP A 302 -1.76 12.43 -0.16
N ILE A 303 -2.60 12.75 -1.14
CA ILE A 303 -2.59 12.06 -2.44
C ILE A 303 -2.99 12.97 -3.62
N ASN A 304 -2.06 13.17 -4.55
CA ASN A 304 -2.28 13.84 -5.83
C ASN A 304 -2.45 12.82 -6.96
N LEU A 305 -3.66 12.77 -7.50
CA LEU A 305 -4.09 12.03 -8.70
C LEU A 305 -4.95 12.94 -9.60
N GLU A 306 -4.69 14.26 -9.65
CA GLU A 306 -5.62 15.24 -10.24
C GLU A 306 -6.00 14.95 -11.70
N LYS A 307 -5.08 14.37 -12.47
CA LYS A 307 -5.29 13.98 -13.87
C LYS A 307 -6.10 12.69 -14.08
N LEU A 308 -6.27 11.84 -13.05
CA LEU A 308 -6.81 10.50 -13.22
C LEU A 308 -8.23 10.54 -13.76
N SER A 309 -8.40 10.04 -14.98
CA SER A 309 -9.60 10.24 -15.80
C SER A 309 -10.45 9.00 -15.99
N GLU A 310 -9.87 7.81 -15.85
CA GLU A 310 -10.53 6.52 -15.98
C GLU A 310 -9.91 5.48 -15.03
N ILE A 311 -10.75 4.63 -14.44
CA ILE A 311 -10.32 3.42 -13.73
C ILE A 311 -11.05 2.19 -14.30
N GLU A 312 -10.31 1.23 -14.88
CA GLU A 312 -10.90 0.09 -15.58
C GLU A 312 -11.60 -0.90 -14.64
N SER A 313 -10.99 -1.17 -13.49
CA SER A 313 -11.53 -2.03 -12.42
C SER A 313 -11.93 -1.16 -11.23
N SER A 314 -11.40 -1.41 -10.03
CA SER A 314 -11.92 -0.84 -8.79
C SER A 314 -11.03 0.26 -8.21
N LEU A 315 -11.66 1.16 -7.45
CA LEU A 315 -11.00 2.19 -6.65
C LEU A 315 -11.31 1.92 -5.17
N ASN A 316 -10.30 1.47 -4.44
CA ASN A 316 -10.38 1.22 -3.00
C ASN A 316 -9.59 2.28 -2.24
N VAL A 317 -10.29 3.02 -1.37
CA VAL A 317 -9.79 4.11 -0.54
C VAL A 317 -10.16 3.79 0.90
N ILE A 318 -9.22 3.20 1.65
CA ILE A 318 -9.49 2.53 2.93
C ILE A 318 -8.54 3.05 4.02
N GLU A 319 -9.08 3.43 5.19
CA GLU A 319 -8.30 3.78 6.40
C GLU A 319 -7.24 4.89 6.21
N ASN A 320 -7.47 5.83 5.28
CA ASN A 320 -6.52 6.91 4.99
C ASN A 320 -6.61 8.11 5.95
N ASN A 321 -5.53 8.89 5.97
CA ASN A 321 -5.28 10.00 6.88
C ASN A 321 -5.54 11.40 6.30
N PHE A 322 -5.78 11.54 4.99
CA PHE A 322 -6.10 12.84 4.36
C PHE A 322 -7.47 13.39 4.79
N ASP A 323 -7.59 14.72 4.76
CA ASP A 323 -8.81 15.45 5.09
C ASP A 323 -9.77 15.61 3.89
N THR A 324 -9.25 15.54 2.66
CA THR A 324 -10.01 15.65 1.42
C THR A 324 -9.53 14.67 0.35
N PHE A 325 -10.44 14.21 -0.49
CA PHE A 325 -10.14 13.33 -1.63
C PHE A 325 -10.88 13.81 -2.89
N LYS A 326 -10.14 14.14 -3.95
CA LYS A 326 -10.70 14.81 -5.13
C LYS A 326 -10.10 14.21 -6.39
N LEU A 327 -10.93 13.62 -7.25
CA LEU A 327 -10.53 13.20 -8.60
C LEU A 327 -11.37 14.02 -9.60
N PRO A 328 -10.93 15.25 -9.95
CA PRO A 328 -11.76 16.19 -10.72
C PRO A 328 -11.97 15.73 -12.16
N ASN A 329 -11.03 14.99 -12.75
CA ASN A 329 -11.08 14.54 -14.13
C ASN A 329 -11.67 13.13 -14.32
N LEU A 330 -11.94 12.39 -13.25
CA LEU A 330 -12.43 11.01 -13.30
C LEU A 330 -13.84 10.94 -13.89
N LYS A 331 -14.01 10.17 -14.97
CA LYS A 331 -15.26 10.00 -15.72
C LYS A 331 -15.96 8.69 -15.42
N SER A 332 -15.21 7.61 -15.20
CA SER A 332 -15.72 6.25 -15.03
C SER A 332 -14.85 5.40 -14.10
N ILE A 333 -15.51 4.47 -13.40
CA ILE A 333 -14.89 3.35 -12.69
C ILE A 333 -15.60 2.09 -13.21
N GLY A 334 -14.92 1.15 -13.88
CA GLY A 334 -15.58 -0.04 -14.43
C GLY A 334 -15.98 -1.08 -13.38
N GLY A 335 -15.24 -1.14 -12.28
CA GLY A 335 -15.50 -1.96 -11.09
C GLY A 335 -16.14 -1.16 -9.94
N THR A 336 -15.77 -1.51 -8.70
CA THR A 336 -16.39 -0.96 -7.48
C THR A 336 -15.64 0.29 -6.99
N LEU A 337 -16.39 1.29 -6.52
CA LEU A 337 -15.86 2.41 -5.74
C LEU A 337 -16.08 2.16 -4.24
N SER A 338 -15.00 1.95 -3.50
CA SER A 338 -14.99 1.70 -2.05
C SER A 338 -14.32 2.86 -1.32
N ILE A 339 -15.08 3.58 -0.48
CA ILE A 339 -14.57 4.63 0.41
C ILE A 339 -14.89 4.21 1.84
N LEU A 340 -13.93 3.58 2.52
CA LEU A 340 -14.16 2.85 3.77
C LEU A 340 -13.27 3.38 4.90
N GLN A 341 -13.82 3.65 6.08
CA GLN A 341 -13.08 3.90 7.33
C GLN A 341 -12.03 5.04 7.29
N ASN A 342 -12.14 5.98 6.35
CA ASN A 342 -11.27 7.16 6.28
C ASN A 342 -11.76 8.20 7.32
N ASP A 343 -11.43 7.99 8.59
CA ASP A 343 -12.05 8.74 9.70
C ASP A 343 -11.81 10.25 9.67
N LYS A 344 -10.69 10.70 9.09
CA LYS A 344 -10.35 12.13 8.92
C LYS A 344 -11.00 12.79 7.70
N LEU A 345 -11.61 12.03 6.80
CA LEU A 345 -12.05 12.51 5.48
C LEU A 345 -13.32 13.37 5.61
N ASN A 346 -13.18 14.68 5.40
CA ASN A 346 -14.25 15.67 5.53
C ASN A 346 -14.86 16.06 4.17
N SER A 347 -14.10 16.01 3.07
CA SER A 347 -14.58 16.46 1.74
C SER A 347 -14.15 15.53 0.62
N VAL A 348 -15.13 14.99 -0.10
CA VAL A 348 -14.92 14.13 -1.27
C VAL A 348 -15.52 14.80 -2.51
N LYS A 349 -14.86 14.74 -3.67
CA LYS A 349 -15.36 15.31 -4.93
C LYS A 349 -15.04 14.46 -6.15
N PHE A 350 -16.09 14.01 -6.85
CA PHE A 350 -16.04 13.34 -8.15
C PHE A 350 -16.98 14.05 -9.14
N PRO A 351 -16.69 15.32 -9.50
CA PRO A 351 -17.67 16.18 -10.17
C PRO A 351 -18.09 15.67 -11.56
N ASN A 352 -17.19 14.96 -12.24
CA ASN A 352 -17.33 14.45 -13.61
C ASN A 352 -17.59 12.93 -13.70
N LEU A 353 -17.64 12.20 -12.58
CA LEU A 353 -17.85 10.75 -12.58
C LEU A 353 -19.28 10.42 -13.00
N THR A 354 -19.47 9.77 -14.15
CA THR A 354 -20.78 9.45 -14.74
C THR A 354 -21.23 8.01 -14.51
N GLU A 355 -20.30 7.06 -14.40
CA GLU A 355 -20.62 5.64 -14.20
C GLU A 355 -19.65 4.95 -13.21
N VAL A 356 -20.23 4.12 -12.34
CA VAL A 356 -19.52 3.09 -11.56
C VAL A 356 -20.10 1.74 -11.99
N GLY A 357 -19.36 0.93 -12.75
CA GLY A 357 -19.85 -0.32 -13.33
C GLY A 357 -20.07 -1.44 -12.31
N GLY A 358 -19.33 -1.40 -11.20
CA GLY A 358 -19.53 -2.23 -10.01
C GLY A 358 -20.35 -1.54 -8.92
N GLY A 359 -20.06 -1.85 -7.66
CA GLY A 359 -20.76 -1.27 -6.52
C GLY A 359 -20.29 0.14 -6.15
N LEU A 360 -21.12 0.87 -5.40
CA LEU A 360 -20.71 2.10 -4.70
C LEU A 360 -20.85 1.88 -3.19
N MET A 361 -19.73 1.96 -2.47
CA MET A 361 -19.65 1.73 -1.03
C MET A 361 -19.05 2.95 -0.32
N VAL A 362 -19.82 3.60 0.57
CA VAL A 362 -19.33 4.66 1.46
C VAL A 362 -19.64 4.25 2.89
N VAL A 363 -18.63 3.72 3.60
CA VAL A 363 -18.82 2.97 4.86
C VAL A 363 -17.90 3.45 5.97
N ASN A 364 -18.47 3.82 7.11
CA ASN A 364 -17.77 4.14 8.37
C ASN A 364 -16.70 5.26 8.26
N ASN A 365 -16.83 6.21 7.33
CA ASN A 365 -15.96 7.40 7.32
C ASN A 365 -16.50 8.41 8.33
N SER A 366 -15.94 8.48 9.54
CA SER A 366 -16.59 9.14 10.69
C SER A 366 -16.96 10.61 10.48
N ASN A 367 -16.18 11.37 9.71
CA ASN A 367 -16.44 12.80 9.45
C ASN A 367 -17.33 13.07 8.22
N ILE A 368 -17.72 12.05 7.44
CA ILE A 368 -18.66 12.23 6.33
C ILE A 368 -20.09 12.21 6.89
N ASP A 369 -20.70 13.39 7.04
CA ASP A 369 -22.13 13.53 7.39
C ASP A 369 -23.03 13.90 6.19
N LYS A 370 -22.45 14.21 5.03
CA LYS A 370 -23.15 14.45 3.77
C LYS A 370 -22.53 13.67 2.62
N VAL A 371 -23.36 12.98 1.82
CA VAL A 371 -22.95 12.32 0.58
C VAL A 371 -23.65 13.00 -0.59
N ASN A 372 -22.95 13.96 -1.20
CA ASN A 372 -23.39 14.74 -2.35
C ASN A 372 -22.28 14.93 -3.41
N PHE A 373 -21.26 14.06 -3.37
CA PHE A 373 -19.98 14.21 -4.09
C PHE A 373 -20.03 13.95 -5.61
N PHE A 374 -21.22 13.59 -6.11
CA PHE A 374 -21.42 12.82 -7.35
C PHE A 374 -22.33 13.56 -8.35
N SER A 375 -22.02 14.83 -8.64
CA SER A 375 -22.83 15.74 -9.46
C SER A 375 -23.04 15.31 -10.93
N ALA A 376 -22.35 14.27 -11.41
CA ALA A 376 -22.50 13.71 -12.75
C ALA A 376 -22.98 12.25 -12.77
N LEU A 377 -23.05 11.57 -11.62
CA LEU A 377 -23.23 10.11 -11.55
C LEU A 377 -24.62 9.72 -12.01
N ASN A 378 -24.67 8.89 -13.05
CA ASN A 378 -25.86 8.50 -13.79
C ASN A 378 -26.18 7.00 -13.58
N ILE A 379 -25.14 6.15 -13.49
CA ILE A 379 -25.25 4.70 -13.41
C ILE A 379 -24.38 4.13 -12.28
N ILE A 380 -24.97 3.24 -11.47
CA ILE A 380 -24.26 2.28 -10.62
C ILE A 380 -24.64 0.87 -11.11
N GLY A 381 -23.66 0.10 -11.59
CA GLY A 381 -23.87 -1.21 -12.22
C GLY A 381 -23.95 -2.38 -11.24
N GLY A 382 -23.55 -2.17 -9.98
CA GLY A 382 -23.71 -3.09 -8.86
C GLY A 382 -24.66 -2.56 -7.78
N ALA A 383 -24.35 -2.86 -6.53
CA ALA A 383 -25.13 -2.42 -5.36
C ALA A 383 -24.67 -1.05 -4.82
N LEU A 384 -25.58 -0.35 -4.15
CA LEU A 384 -25.31 0.89 -3.40
C LEU A 384 -25.33 0.57 -1.89
N GLU A 385 -24.21 0.76 -1.19
CA GLU A 385 -24.13 0.65 0.27
C GLU A 385 -23.58 1.93 0.91
N ILE A 386 -24.38 2.56 1.78
CA ILE A 386 -24.01 3.76 2.52
C ILE A 386 -24.21 3.49 4.02
N VAL A 387 -23.15 3.59 4.80
CA VAL A 387 -23.15 3.33 6.25
C VAL A 387 -22.30 4.36 6.99
N GLY A 388 -22.87 5.07 7.97
CA GLY A 388 -22.15 6.09 8.72
C GLY A 388 -23.08 7.08 9.40
N ASN A 389 -22.58 8.22 9.88
CA ASN A 389 -23.39 9.26 10.50
C ASN A 389 -23.97 10.25 9.47
N ILE A 390 -24.65 9.72 8.46
CA ILE A 390 -25.10 10.48 7.28
C ILE A 390 -26.40 11.22 7.60
N LYS A 391 -26.36 12.56 7.53
CA LYS A 391 -27.52 13.47 7.61
C LYS A 391 -28.16 13.70 6.24
N GLU A 392 -27.34 13.81 5.20
CA GLU A 392 -27.76 14.15 3.84
C GLU A 392 -27.22 13.14 2.82
N LEU A 393 -28.08 12.66 1.92
CA LEU A 393 -27.72 11.74 0.83
C LEU A 393 -28.42 12.21 -0.45
N SER A 394 -27.64 12.68 -1.43
CA SER A 394 -28.16 13.24 -2.69
C SER A 394 -27.42 12.68 -3.91
N PHE A 395 -28.19 12.38 -4.95
CA PHE A 395 -27.71 11.84 -6.22
C PHE A 395 -28.49 12.47 -7.40
N GLU A 396 -28.23 13.75 -7.67
CA GLU A 396 -29.02 14.61 -8.57
C GLU A 396 -29.29 14.05 -9.97
N LYS A 397 -28.39 13.21 -10.51
CA LYS A 397 -28.45 12.72 -11.90
C LYS A 397 -28.51 11.20 -12.01
N LEU A 398 -28.60 10.47 -10.90
CA LEU A 398 -28.56 9.01 -10.88
C LEU A 398 -29.88 8.43 -11.38
N LYS A 399 -29.84 7.72 -12.52
CA LYS A 399 -31.01 7.14 -13.19
C LYS A 399 -31.12 5.63 -13.03
N LEU A 400 -30.02 4.96 -12.71
CA LEU A 400 -29.96 3.50 -12.59
C LEU A 400 -29.02 3.04 -11.47
N VAL A 401 -29.55 2.26 -10.53
CA VAL A 401 -28.77 1.30 -9.73
C VAL A 401 -29.22 -0.10 -10.14
N LYS A 402 -28.35 -0.89 -10.79
CA LYS A 402 -28.69 -2.22 -11.29
C LYS A 402 -28.84 -3.26 -10.17
N GLY A 403 -28.10 -3.10 -9.06
CA GLY A 403 -28.18 -3.94 -7.87
C GLY A 403 -29.11 -3.42 -6.77
N SER A 404 -28.95 -3.96 -5.57
CA SER A 404 -29.66 -3.57 -4.34
C SER A 404 -29.15 -2.25 -3.76
N ALA A 405 -29.96 -1.59 -2.93
CA ALA A 405 -29.55 -0.44 -2.14
C ALA A 405 -29.70 -0.70 -0.63
N LYS A 406 -28.71 -0.31 0.15
CA LYS A 406 -28.65 -0.51 1.61
C LYS A 406 -28.11 0.76 2.27
N ILE A 407 -28.97 1.47 2.99
CA ILE A 407 -28.62 2.69 3.72
C ILE A 407 -28.74 2.42 5.23
N LYS A 408 -27.69 2.73 5.99
CA LYS A 408 -27.72 2.70 7.45
C LYS A 408 -27.08 3.96 8.01
N SER A 409 -27.92 4.94 8.36
CA SER A 409 -27.46 6.11 9.11
C SER A 409 -27.45 5.82 10.61
N SER A 410 -26.43 6.33 11.31
CA SER A 410 -26.43 6.49 12.77
C SER A 410 -26.92 7.86 13.23
N ASP A 411 -27.29 8.74 12.30
CA ASP A 411 -27.81 10.06 12.60
C ASP A 411 -29.33 10.03 12.89
N ALA A 412 -29.81 11.00 13.65
CA ALA A 412 -31.21 11.12 14.09
C ALA A 412 -32.06 11.99 13.14
N ASP A 413 -31.45 12.87 12.35
CA ASP A 413 -32.18 13.75 11.41
C ASP A 413 -32.41 13.06 10.05
N PHE A 414 -31.71 11.97 9.76
CA PHE A 414 -31.83 11.22 8.51
C PHE A 414 -33.13 10.41 8.44
N SER A 415 -34.10 10.84 7.62
CA SER A 415 -35.35 10.09 7.40
C SER A 415 -35.24 9.08 6.25
N CYS A 416 -35.48 7.81 6.56
CA CYS A 416 -35.60 6.76 5.54
C CYS A 416 -36.85 6.93 4.68
N ALA A 417 -37.97 7.42 5.24
CA ALA A 417 -39.17 7.74 4.48
C ALA A 417 -38.94 8.89 3.50
N ALA A 418 -38.15 9.90 3.84
CA ALA A 418 -37.78 10.95 2.88
C ALA A 418 -36.93 10.37 1.73
N TRP A 419 -35.87 9.64 2.06
CA TRP A 419 -34.99 9.03 1.05
C TRP A 419 -35.74 8.04 0.13
N THR A 420 -36.58 7.16 0.67
CA THR A 420 -37.33 6.17 -0.14
C THR A 420 -38.53 6.74 -0.91
N LYS A 421 -39.09 7.89 -0.50
CA LYS A 421 -40.12 8.62 -1.25
C LYS A 421 -39.55 9.45 -2.40
N SER A 422 -38.27 9.79 -2.37
CA SER A 422 -37.59 10.37 -3.54
C SER A 422 -37.55 9.37 -4.71
N ASP A 423 -37.19 9.86 -5.89
CA ASP A 423 -37.09 9.05 -7.12
C ASP A 423 -36.13 7.87 -7.02
N MET A 424 -35.30 7.79 -5.97
CA MET A 424 -34.45 6.63 -5.65
C MET A 424 -35.21 5.30 -5.72
N SER A 425 -36.46 5.21 -5.24
CA SER A 425 -37.25 3.96 -5.34
C SER A 425 -37.79 3.63 -6.74
N SER A 426 -37.54 4.51 -7.72
CA SER A 426 -37.71 4.30 -9.15
C SER A 426 -36.38 4.12 -9.90
N VAL A 427 -35.26 4.52 -9.31
CA VAL A 427 -33.89 4.43 -9.86
C VAL A 427 -33.25 3.06 -9.59
N ILE A 428 -33.56 2.45 -8.43
CA ILE A 428 -33.02 1.15 -8.02
C ILE A 428 -33.82 0.02 -8.67
N ARG A 429 -33.14 -0.88 -9.40
CA ARG A 429 -33.75 -1.98 -10.17
C ARG A 429 -33.48 -3.36 -9.59
N GLY A 430 -32.37 -3.57 -8.88
CA GLY A 430 -31.97 -4.90 -8.40
C GLY A 430 -32.44 -5.24 -6.99
N GLY A 431 -32.96 -6.45 -6.82
CA GLY A 431 -33.14 -7.10 -5.52
C GLY A 431 -33.99 -6.32 -4.50
N LYS A 432 -33.31 -5.57 -3.62
CA LYS A 432 -33.86 -5.08 -2.35
C LYS A 432 -33.40 -3.67 -2.04
N ILE A 433 -34.29 -2.90 -1.43
CA ILE A 433 -34.05 -1.58 -0.84
C ILE A 433 -34.21 -1.74 0.67
N GLU A 434 -33.11 -1.55 1.41
CA GLU A 434 -33.08 -1.48 2.87
C GLU A 434 -32.66 -0.09 3.33
N CYS A 435 -33.39 0.49 4.29
CA CYS A 435 -32.99 1.71 4.96
C CYS A 435 -33.22 1.60 6.49
N THR A 436 -32.24 2.07 7.28
CA THR A 436 -32.33 2.21 8.74
C THR A 436 -31.68 3.51 9.22
N ASN A 437 -32.23 4.13 10.27
CA ASN A 437 -31.67 5.30 10.96
C ASN A 437 -31.59 5.12 12.50
N ALA A 438 -31.09 6.12 13.22
CA ALA A 438 -30.98 6.08 14.69
C ALA A 438 -32.34 6.01 15.42
N ASN A 439 -33.40 6.51 14.81
CA ASN A 439 -34.76 6.51 15.39
C ASN A 439 -35.42 5.11 15.36
N ASN A 440 -34.71 4.08 14.89
CA ASN A 440 -35.24 2.75 14.59
C ASN A 440 -36.30 2.74 13.47
N GLU A 441 -36.34 3.78 12.63
CA GLU A 441 -37.11 3.73 11.38
C GLU A 441 -36.49 2.63 10.51
N ARG A 442 -37.32 1.69 10.06
CA ARG A 442 -36.89 0.60 9.19
C ARG A 442 -37.81 0.51 7.99
N ILE A 443 -37.23 0.71 6.81
CA ILE A 443 -37.93 0.50 5.54
C ILE A 443 -37.27 -0.64 4.80
N VAL A 444 -38.09 -1.62 4.44
CA VAL A 444 -37.71 -2.74 3.58
C VAL A 444 -38.73 -2.83 2.45
N SER A 445 -38.24 -2.88 1.22
CA SER A 445 -39.03 -3.23 0.05
C SER A 445 -38.16 -3.98 -0.96
N ASN A 446 -38.78 -4.86 -1.75
CA ASN A 446 -38.12 -5.45 -2.90
C ASN A 446 -38.31 -4.52 -4.11
N THR A 447 -37.34 -4.49 -5.03
CA THR A 447 -37.55 -3.80 -6.30
C THR A 447 -38.62 -4.51 -7.12
N PRO A 448 -39.39 -3.80 -7.96
CA PRO A 448 -40.33 -4.45 -8.87
C PRO A 448 -39.58 -5.30 -9.90
N THR A 449 -39.64 -6.62 -9.75
CA THR A 449 -39.42 -7.53 -10.88
C THR A 449 -40.59 -7.38 -11.86
N GLU A 450 -40.40 -7.75 -13.13
CA GLU A 450 -41.35 -7.41 -14.22
C GLU A 450 -42.77 -7.98 -14.08
N ASN A 451 -43.03 -8.85 -13.10
CA ASN A 451 -44.36 -9.35 -12.72
C ASN A 451 -44.64 -9.26 -11.20
N GLY A 452 -43.89 -8.45 -10.45
CA GLY A 452 -43.90 -8.39 -8.98
C GLY A 452 -44.67 -7.20 -8.39
N LYS A 453 -45.71 -7.49 -7.58
CA LYS A 453 -46.45 -6.45 -6.82
C LYS A 453 -45.54 -5.84 -5.73
N LYS A 454 -45.37 -4.52 -5.71
CA LYS A 454 -44.50 -3.81 -4.74
C LYS A 454 -45.00 -4.00 -3.30
N VAL A 455 -44.31 -4.83 -2.53
CA VAL A 455 -44.52 -5.00 -1.09
C VAL A 455 -43.56 -4.10 -0.33
N THR A 456 -44.10 -3.07 0.32
CA THR A 456 -43.37 -2.17 1.22
C THR A 456 -43.78 -2.47 2.65
N THR A 457 -42.83 -2.83 3.52
CA THR A 457 -43.05 -2.94 4.96
C THR A 457 -42.38 -1.75 5.66
N THR A 458 -43.19 -0.83 6.18
CA THR A 458 -42.79 0.28 7.04
C THR A 458 -43.20 -0.03 8.48
N GLU A 459 -42.25 -0.38 9.33
CA GLU A 459 -42.47 -0.48 10.78
C GLU A 459 -42.17 0.88 11.42
N GLY A 460 -43.23 1.67 11.66
CA GLY A 460 -43.14 3.02 12.22
C GLY A 460 -43.88 3.15 13.54
N GLY A 461 -43.15 3.11 14.65
CA GLY A 461 -43.69 3.36 15.98
C GLY A 461 -42.70 3.03 17.10
N PRO A 462 -42.81 3.66 18.29
CA PRO A 462 -41.91 3.41 19.41
C PRO A 462 -42.14 2.00 19.96
N VAL A 463 -41.18 1.09 19.71
CA VAL A 463 -41.24 -0.30 20.16
C VAL A 463 -41.14 -0.37 21.68
N LYS A 464 -42.29 -0.47 22.36
CA LYS A 464 -42.35 -0.88 23.77
C LYS A 464 -41.81 -2.30 23.89
N MET A 465 -40.55 -2.44 24.31
CA MET A 465 -39.91 -3.74 24.52
C MET A 465 -40.69 -4.56 25.55
N LYS A 466 -41.46 -5.54 25.06
CA LYS A 466 -41.99 -6.62 25.91
C LYS A 466 -40.88 -7.65 26.06
N VAL A 467 -40.13 -7.56 27.16
CA VAL A 467 -38.98 -8.45 27.41
C VAL A 467 -39.48 -9.90 27.56
N SER A 468 -39.12 -10.75 26.60
CA SER A 468 -39.14 -12.20 26.73
C SER A 468 -37.73 -12.74 26.51
N SER A 469 -37.24 -13.56 27.44
CA SER A 469 -35.84 -14.02 27.46
C SER A 469 -35.57 -15.11 26.42
N GLY A 470 -35.16 -14.70 25.22
CA GLY A 470 -34.68 -15.60 24.16
C GLY A 470 -33.33 -15.12 23.62
N GLY A 471 -32.23 -15.54 24.24
CA GLY A 471 -30.88 -15.09 23.85
C GLY A 471 -30.47 -15.68 22.51
N ASN A 472 -30.17 -14.84 21.52
CA ASN A 472 -29.78 -15.26 20.17
C ASN A 472 -28.47 -14.58 19.70
N LYS A 473 -27.62 -15.32 19.00
CA LYS A 473 -26.27 -14.90 18.58
C LYS A 473 -26.28 -14.42 17.13
N SER A 474 -26.20 -13.11 16.89
CA SER A 474 -26.18 -12.56 15.51
C SER A 474 -25.20 -11.42 15.24
N SER A 475 -24.67 -10.74 16.28
CA SER A 475 -23.84 -9.53 16.12
C SER A 475 -22.38 -9.75 15.69
N LEU A 476 -21.93 -11.00 15.50
CA LEU A 476 -20.53 -11.32 15.17
C LEU A 476 -20.25 -11.51 13.67
N ASN A 477 -21.25 -11.88 12.87
CA ASN A 477 -21.00 -12.25 11.47
C ASN A 477 -20.64 -11.06 10.57
N SER A 478 -21.11 -9.85 10.88
CA SER A 478 -20.89 -8.66 10.04
C SER A 478 -19.43 -8.21 9.99
N ILE A 479 -18.63 -8.53 11.01
CA ILE A 479 -17.18 -8.19 11.07
C ILE A 479 -16.38 -9.22 10.27
N ILE A 480 -16.83 -10.48 10.24
CA ILE A 480 -16.16 -11.57 9.54
C ILE A 480 -16.21 -11.37 8.03
N TYR A 481 -17.31 -10.86 7.46
CA TYR A 481 -17.40 -10.58 6.02
C TYR A 481 -16.47 -9.44 5.57
N ALA A 482 -16.27 -8.40 6.39
CA ALA A 482 -15.29 -7.35 6.08
C ALA A 482 -13.85 -7.90 6.06
N PHE A 483 -13.48 -8.70 7.08
CA PHE A 483 -12.17 -9.35 7.13
C PHE A 483 -11.93 -10.34 5.98
N LEU A 484 -12.96 -11.08 5.57
CA LEU A 484 -12.86 -12.02 4.44
C LEU A 484 -12.72 -11.30 3.09
N ALA A 485 -13.36 -10.13 2.91
CA ALA A 485 -13.18 -9.32 1.71
C ALA A 485 -11.73 -8.83 1.57
N VAL A 486 -11.15 -8.31 2.67
CA VAL A 486 -9.74 -7.88 2.71
C VAL A 486 -8.79 -9.04 2.38
N ILE A 487 -9.01 -10.22 2.97
CA ILE A 487 -8.18 -11.40 2.70
C ILE A 487 -8.32 -11.88 1.24
N TRP A 488 -9.52 -11.84 0.66
CA TRP A 488 -9.73 -12.30 -0.71
C TRP A 488 -9.04 -11.37 -1.74
N SER A 489 -9.05 -10.05 -1.50
CA SER A 489 -8.37 -9.04 -2.32
C SER A 489 -6.84 -8.94 -2.13
N ILE A 490 -6.25 -9.74 -1.23
CA ILE A 490 -4.80 -9.83 -1.01
C ILE A 490 -4.22 -11.13 -1.60
N VAL A 491 -5.08 -12.08 -2.00
CA VAL A 491 -4.69 -13.44 -2.42
C VAL A 491 -5.08 -13.75 -3.88
N PHE A 492 -5.86 -12.89 -4.54
CA PHE A 492 -6.26 -12.96 -5.95
C PHE A 492 -6.30 -11.58 -6.61
#